data_AF-A0A3M2D6N4-F1
#
_entry.id   AF-A0A3M2D6N4-F1
#
_cell.length_a   1.000
_cell.length_b   1.000
_cell.length_c   1.000
_cell.angle_alpha   90.00
_cell.angle_beta   90.00
_cell.angle_gamma   90.00
#
_symmetry.space_group_name_H-M   'P 1'
#
loop_
_entity.id
_entity.type
_entity.pdbx_description
1 polymer ?
#
loop_
_entity_poly.entity_id
_entity_poly.type
_entity_poly.pdbx_seq_one_letter_code
_entity_poly.pdbx_strand_id
1 'polypeptide(L)'
;MNVATKSLIIHINIGNQKRTEFFDEDRIRLGTETDCELQVRTSRVKKLGLWFEIRRKGEDYYITKFDESLDLLLNGKSLKSLVTANEAEWVAIKDGDRISIDGTGVNFSFFIVEPDSALVKVNRFANVAPFIEEAALEAATSSKREDAKIFLRELAKELFRETSLKTKLIISVLFIFAISSLLYFGFSFISEIRKTREQVAKQEEIIQRLEKQIQETNEQLSNLDKTSQQIIKTVSLAPNLRVQYGDGVCLIVGTYDLVSKQNGKVLRYPDPSIYQPDPFEPLEGEGIKPKQYPNQVTLTTEGNGMPVEYDFIGTGFHVGNGYIVTNRHVVHPWEEDDLVIQMMKQADAKARVKKLVAYFPKLPNPIALKVVALGKREDIAIGVIDPLLATSEIPALPIDNSSDAVAIGKMVVSIGYPNGPDRLLAMLDDEEARSISARFGNSRQALLNYLAQAGKIQPLTTPGAITDLDSKRIVHDAKTAEGGSGAPLFGQSGKVIGVNFGVFTENTATNMAIPIKFAVELLKEAGWKSPEEIQNDQAKQTQAAQTLPK
;
A
#
# COMPACT_ATOMS: atom_id res chain seq x y z
N MET A 1 22.08 2.60 35.53
CA MET A 1 22.08 4.07 35.64
C MET A 1 22.23 4.61 34.23
N ASN A 2 21.14 5.04 33.60
CA ASN A 2 21.20 5.71 32.30
C ASN A 2 21.60 7.16 32.57
N VAL A 3 22.78 7.55 32.10
CA VAL A 3 23.20 8.96 32.10
C VAL A 3 22.31 9.66 31.07
N ALA A 4 21.61 10.70 31.50
CA ALA A 4 20.78 11.53 30.63
C ALA A 4 21.71 12.25 29.63
N THR A 5 21.68 11.84 28.37
CA THR A 5 22.60 12.35 27.33
C THR A 5 22.09 13.68 26.78
N LYS A 6 22.92 14.73 26.82
CA LYS A 6 22.63 16.00 26.14
C LYS A 6 22.61 15.77 24.62
N SER A 7 21.61 16.31 23.94
CA SER A 7 21.47 16.24 22.49
C SER A 7 21.85 17.57 21.85
N LEU A 8 22.36 17.56 20.61
CA LEU A 8 22.83 18.75 19.91
C LEU A 8 21.87 19.15 18.78
N ILE A 9 21.37 20.38 18.81
CA ILE A 9 20.61 20.98 17.72
C ILE A 9 21.51 21.97 16.97
N ILE A 10 21.54 21.86 15.64
CA ILE A 10 22.32 22.74 14.77
C ILE A 10 21.37 23.52 13.86
N HIS A 11 21.34 24.84 14.01
CA HIS A 11 20.64 25.78 13.13
C HIS A 11 21.60 26.25 12.03
N ILE A 12 21.32 25.85 10.81
CA ILE A 12 22.11 26.13 9.62
C ILE A 12 21.44 27.25 8.84
N ASN A 13 22.18 28.32 8.57
CA ASN A 13 21.73 29.44 7.78
C ASN A 13 22.68 29.68 6.60
N ILE A 14 22.19 29.48 5.39
CA ILE A 14 22.92 29.63 4.13
C ILE A 14 22.19 30.66 3.28
N GLY A 15 22.63 31.93 3.37
CA GLY A 15 21.93 33.03 2.68
C GLY A 15 20.50 33.23 3.19
N ASN A 16 19.51 32.85 2.36
CA ASN A 16 18.08 32.95 2.71
C ASN A 16 17.48 31.61 3.18
N GLN A 17 18.24 30.51 3.08
CA GLN A 17 17.77 29.18 3.48
C GLN A 17 18.18 28.92 4.92
N LYS A 18 17.19 28.59 5.75
CA LYS A 18 17.38 28.20 7.15
C LYS A 18 16.91 26.76 7.33
N ARG A 19 17.71 25.94 8.01
CA ARG A 19 17.39 24.54 8.30
C ARG A 19 17.88 24.21 9.71
N THR A 20 17.09 23.45 10.45
CA THR A 20 17.41 22.98 11.79
C THR A 20 17.52 21.47 11.74
N GLU A 21 18.64 20.94 12.23
CA GLU A 21 18.88 19.50 12.31
C GLU A 21 19.22 19.11 13.75
N PHE A 22 18.78 17.93 14.15
CA PHE A 22 18.99 17.36 15.48
C PHE A 22 19.97 16.20 15.38
N PHE A 23 20.93 16.13 16.30
CA PHE A 23 21.96 15.10 16.36
C PHE A 23 22.05 14.52 17.77
N ASP A 24 22.12 13.19 17.84
CA ASP A 24 22.39 12.42 19.08
C ASP A 24 23.63 11.52 18.93
N GLU A 25 24.31 11.60 17.78
CA GLU A 25 25.51 10.84 17.49
C GLU A 25 26.72 11.38 18.26
N ASP A 26 27.63 10.46 18.61
CA ASP A 26 28.89 10.81 19.27
C ASP A 26 29.86 11.57 18.36
N ARG A 27 29.66 11.51 17.04
CA ARG A 27 30.52 12.13 16.03
C ARG A 27 29.68 12.68 14.89
N ILE A 28 29.88 13.95 14.60
CA ILE A 28 29.14 14.69 13.57
C ILE A 28 30.16 15.39 12.68
N ARG A 29 30.20 15.03 11.39
CA ARG A 29 31.02 15.66 10.36
C ARG A 29 30.16 16.56 9.50
N LEU A 30 30.63 17.79 9.34
CA LEU A 30 29.97 18.82 8.54
C LEU A 30 30.83 19.08 7.30
N GLY A 31 30.24 18.99 6.11
CA GLY A 31 30.98 19.15 4.85
C GLY A 31 30.13 18.97 3.60
N THR A 32 30.78 18.87 2.44
CA THR A 32 30.09 18.67 1.15
C THR A 32 30.11 17.20 0.70
N GLU A 33 30.92 16.36 1.32
CA GLU A 33 31.11 14.95 0.95
C GLU A 33 29.89 14.08 1.35
N THR A 34 29.78 12.91 0.73
CA THR A 34 28.67 11.97 0.97
C THR A 34 28.82 11.18 2.26
N ASP A 35 29.99 11.22 2.89
CA ASP A 35 30.30 10.55 4.17
C ASP A 35 30.12 11.47 5.39
N CYS A 36 29.67 12.71 5.17
CA CYS A 36 29.38 13.67 6.23
C CYS A 36 27.94 13.53 6.70
N GLU A 37 27.73 13.44 8.03
CA GLU A 37 26.40 13.36 8.64
C GLU A 37 25.57 14.62 8.36
N LEU A 38 26.22 15.79 8.25
CA LEU A 38 25.60 17.01 7.75
C LEU A 38 26.21 17.44 6.41
N GLN A 39 25.49 17.13 5.33
CA GLN A 39 25.88 17.53 3.98
C GLN A 39 25.35 18.93 3.62
N VAL A 40 26.26 19.87 3.42
CA VAL A 40 25.94 21.23 2.97
C VAL A 40 26.31 21.39 1.50
N ARG A 41 25.31 21.56 0.62
CA ARG A 41 25.53 21.84 -0.81
C ARG A 41 25.29 23.33 -1.08
N THR A 42 26.36 24.10 -1.24
CA THR A 42 26.28 25.54 -1.52
C THR A 42 27.35 25.96 -2.53
N SER A 43 26.98 26.80 -3.48
CA SER A 43 27.94 27.43 -4.41
C SER A 43 28.72 28.58 -3.76
N ARG A 44 28.36 28.98 -2.53
CA ARG A 44 28.99 30.07 -1.78
C ARG A 44 30.32 29.68 -1.14
N VAL A 45 30.54 28.38 -0.93
CA VAL A 45 31.81 27.83 -0.43
C VAL A 45 32.40 27.00 -1.56
N LYS A 46 33.51 27.46 -2.16
CA LYS A 46 34.13 26.77 -3.31
C LYS A 46 34.82 25.45 -2.94
N LYS A 47 35.12 25.26 -1.65
CA LYS A 47 35.84 24.09 -1.14
C LYS A 47 34.89 22.91 -0.96
N LEU A 48 35.20 21.84 -1.68
CA LEU A 48 34.59 20.52 -1.51
C LEU A 48 35.44 19.72 -0.51
N GLY A 49 34.80 19.06 0.45
CA GLY A 49 35.45 18.25 1.49
C GLY A 49 34.74 18.32 2.84
N LEU A 50 35.40 17.79 3.87
CA LEU A 50 35.09 18.02 5.28
C LEU A 50 35.40 19.47 5.67
N TRP A 51 34.47 20.15 6.35
CA TRP A 51 34.69 21.51 6.88
C TRP A 51 35.13 21.46 8.34
N PHE A 52 34.39 20.76 9.18
CA PHE A 52 34.79 20.51 10.58
C PHE A 52 34.06 19.29 11.16
N GLU A 53 34.66 18.69 12.20
CA GLU A 53 34.17 17.52 12.92
C GLU A 53 33.93 17.87 14.39
N ILE A 54 32.72 17.57 14.86
CA ILE A 54 32.30 17.68 16.24
C ILE A 54 32.27 16.27 16.85
N ARG A 55 32.80 16.12 18.05
CA ARG A 55 32.76 14.87 18.81
C ARG A 55 32.27 15.11 20.22
N ARG A 56 31.37 14.24 20.70
CA ARG A 56 30.93 14.20 22.09
C ARG A 56 32.03 13.56 22.95
N LYS A 57 32.43 14.24 24.03
CA LYS A 57 33.30 13.67 25.08
C LYS A 57 32.63 13.92 26.43
N GLY A 58 32.06 12.88 27.03
CA GLY A 58 31.25 13.02 28.24
C GLY A 58 29.90 13.67 27.91
N GLU A 59 29.54 14.75 28.61
CA GLU A 59 28.29 15.49 28.38
C GLU A 59 28.44 16.67 27.42
N ASP A 60 29.67 17.01 27.01
CA ASP A 60 29.97 18.19 26.20
C ASP A 60 30.42 17.82 24.78
N TYR A 61 30.17 18.74 23.85
CA TYR A 61 30.56 18.62 22.44
C TYR A 61 31.81 19.46 22.15
N TYR A 62 32.76 18.87 21.41
CA TYR A 62 34.03 19.51 21.07
C TYR A 62 34.30 19.45 19.57
N ILE A 63 34.81 20.54 19.01
CA ILE A 63 35.37 20.55 17.66
C ILE A 63 36.74 19.90 17.72
N THR A 64 36.93 18.82 16.97
CA THR A 64 38.15 17.99 17.00
C THR A 64 38.99 18.12 15.74
N LYS A 65 38.36 18.43 14.60
CA LYS A 65 39.04 18.70 13.33
C LYS A 65 38.34 19.83 12.61
N PHE A 66 39.09 20.65 11.89
CA PHE A 66 38.55 21.67 11.01
C PHE A 66 39.55 21.91 9.87
N ASP A 67 39.05 22.37 8.72
CA ASP A 67 39.89 22.73 7.59
C ASP A 67 40.46 24.14 7.80
N GLU A 68 41.78 24.25 7.93
CA GLU A 68 42.48 25.53 8.12
C GLU A 68 42.39 26.47 6.91
N SER A 69 42.02 25.97 5.74
CA SER A 69 41.82 26.79 4.53
C SER A 69 40.47 27.50 4.51
N LEU A 70 39.56 27.14 5.42
CA LEU A 70 38.30 27.83 5.65
C LEU A 70 38.48 28.79 6.84
N ASP A 71 38.27 30.08 6.62
CA ASP A 71 38.28 31.11 7.67
C ASP A 71 37.06 30.98 8.59
N LEU A 72 37.05 29.92 9.40
CA LEU A 72 36.00 29.60 10.37
C LEU A 72 36.13 30.52 11.58
N LEU A 73 35.04 31.22 11.89
CA LEU A 73 34.93 32.14 13.02
C LEU A 73 33.94 31.55 14.04
N LEU A 74 34.40 31.23 15.24
CA LEU A 74 33.53 30.88 16.38
C LEU A 74 33.25 32.14 17.19
N ASN A 75 31.98 32.54 17.27
CA ASN A 75 31.52 33.77 17.93
C ASN A 75 32.32 35.02 17.50
N GLY A 76 32.71 35.07 16.22
CA GLY A 76 33.48 36.17 15.64
C GLY A 76 35.00 36.11 15.85
N LYS A 77 35.53 35.05 16.50
CA LYS A 77 36.98 34.82 16.65
C LYS A 77 37.43 33.67 15.75
N SER A 78 38.59 33.82 15.09
CA SER A 78 39.15 32.76 14.25
C SER A 78 39.41 31.49 15.04
N LEU A 79 38.92 30.35 14.53
CA LEU A 79 39.12 29.05 15.16
C LEU A 79 40.60 28.68 15.25
N LYS A 80 41.39 29.09 14.25
CA LYS A 80 42.85 28.94 14.22
C LYS A 80 43.51 29.68 15.38
N SER A 81 43.10 30.91 15.65
CA SER A 81 43.68 31.68 16.77
C SER A 81 43.25 31.14 18.13
N LEU A 82 42.04 30.57 18.25
CA LEU A 82 41.56 29.96 19.49
C LEU A 82 42.32 28.66 19.85
N VAL A 83 42.68 27.86 18.85
CA VAL A 83 43.47 26.64 19.03
C VAL A 83 44.92 26.97 19.40
N THR A 84 45.53 27.96 18.72
CA THR A 84 46.90 28.40 19.04
C THR A 84 47.00 29.12 20.38
N ALA A 85 45.99 29.90 20.78
CA ALA A 85 46.02 30.66 22.04
C ALA A 85 45.81 29.79 23.29
N ASN A 86 45.09 28.67 23.17
CA ASN A 86 44.75 27.81 24.31
C ASN A 86 45.62 26.55 24.42
N GLU A 87 46.61 26.36 23.53
CA GLU A 87 47.40 25.11 23.40
C GLU A 87 46.50 23.85 23.38
N ALA A 88 45.27 23.98 22.88
CA ALA A 88 44.24 22.96 23.03
C ALA A 88 43.98 22.29 21.68
N GLU A 89 44.13 20.97 21.60
CA GLU A 89 43.79 20.16 20.42
C GLU A 89 42.29 20.14 20.09
N TRP A 90 41.43 20.71 20.96
CA TRP A 90 39.97 20.73 20.79
C TRP A 90 39.35 22.00 21.37
N VAL A 91 38.27 22.46 20.74
CA VAL A 91 37.49 23.64 21.17
C VAL A 91 36.10 23.20 21.63
N ALA A 92 35.73 23.52 22.87
CA ALA A 92 34.40 23.18 23.41
C ALA A 92 33.31 24.05 22.77
N ILE A 93 32.17 23.43 22.43
CA ILE A 93 30.96 24.10 21.96
C ILE A 93 30.02 24.30 23.15
N LYS A 94 29.55 25.52 23.35
CA LYS A 94 28.55 25.87 24.37
C LYS A 94 27.19 26.13 23.74
N ASP A 95 26.15 26.07 24.56
CA ASP A 95 24.80 26.45 24.15
C ASP A 95 24.78 27.91 23.65
N GLY A 96 24.23 28.12 22.45
CA GLY A 96 24.16 29.42 21.79
C GLY A 96 25.40 29.81 20.97
N ASP A 97 26.44 28.96 20.91
CA ASP A 97 27.63 29.24 20.11
C ASP A 97 27.31 29.28 18.61
N ARG A 98 28.05 30.11 17.87
CA ARG A 98 27.87 30.27 16.43
C ARG A 98 29.20 30.16 15.68
N ILE A 99 29.26 29.27 14.70
CA ILE A 99 30.35 29.18 13.73
C ILE A 99 29.90 29.82 12.42
N SER A 100 30.67 30.77 11.90
CA SER A 100 30.45 31.37 10.59
C SER A 100 31.67 31.17 9.71
N ILE A 101 31.46 30.92 8.42
CA ILE A 101 32.53 30.94 7.41
C ILE A 101 32.62 32.36 6.87
N ASP A 102 33.76 33.03 7.08
CA ASP A 102 33.93 34.44 6.72
C ASP A 102 33.64 34.69 5.22
N GLY A 103 33.00 35.80 4.91
CA GLY A 103 32.68 36.22 3.53
C GLY A 103 31.64 35.37 2.77
N THR A 104 31.14 34.24 3.29
CA THR A 104 30.23 33.33 2.54
C THR A 104 28.76 33.41 2.98
N GLY A 105 28.49 34.00 4.15
CA GLY A 105 27.14 34.07 4.73
C GLY A 105 26.58 32.73 5.21
N VAL A 106 27.42 31.71 5.33
CA VAL A 106 27.09 30.41 5.92
C VAL A 106 27.34 30.47 7.44
N ASN A 107 26.31 30.15 8.22
CA ASN A 107 26.36 30.18 9.68
C ASN A 107 25.73 28.93 10.28
N PHE A 108 26.34 28.43 11.34
CA PHE A 108 25.89 27.32 12.16
C PHE A 108 25.72 27.82 13.58
N SER A 109 24.52 27.71 14.15
CA SER A 109 24.28 28.03 15.57
C SER A 109 23.97 26.73 16.31
N PHE A 110 24.60 26.52 17.45
CA PHE A 110 24.56 25.27 18.21
C PHE A 110 23.72 25.48 19.46
N PHE A 111 22.82 24.54 19.74
CA PHE A 111 22.02 24.51 20.95
C PHE A 111 22.13 23.15 21.61
N ILE A 112 22.44 23.11 22.90
CA ILE A 112 22.61 21.87 23.65
C ILE A 112 21.35 21.65 24.48
N VAL A 113 20.58 20.62 24.14
CA VAL A 113 19.33 20.28 24.83
C VAL A 113 19.63 19.25 25.89
N GLU A 114 19.40 19.61 27.15
CA GLU A 114 19.44 18.65 28.26
C GLU A 114 18.11 17.87 28.29
N PRO A 115 18.11 16.55 28.56
CA PRO A 115 16.87 15.80 28.74
C PRO A 115 16.14 16.37 29.96
N ASP A 116 15.04 17.08 29.73
CA ASP A 116 14.35 17.87 30.74
C ASP A 116 14.12 17.09 32.05
N SER A 117 14.69 17.61 33.14
CA SER A 117 13.96 17.65 34.40
C SER A 117 12.76 18.57 34.18
N ALA A 118 11.57 17.99 34.03
CA ALA A 118 10.28 18.68 33.90
C ALA A 118 9.95 19.57 35.12
N LEU A 119 10.66 20.69 35.29
CA LEU A 119 10.54 21.59 36.45
C LEU A 119 10.31 23.08 36.10
N VAL A 120 10.04 23.44 34.83
CA VAL A 120 9.72 24.84 34.48
C VAL A 120 8.33 24.98 33.88
N LYS A 121 7.37 25.39 34.72
CA LYS A 121 6.11 26.02 34.30
C LYS A 121 6.37 27.49 33.96
N VAL A 122 5.97 27.93 32.78
CA VAL A 122 5.97 29.36 32.43
C VAL A 122 4.80 30.03 33.14
N ASN A 123 5.09 30.85 34.15
CA ASN A 123 4.14 31.78 34.73
C ASN A 123 4.60 33.20 34.37
N ARG A 124 3.93 33.83 33.40
CA ARG A 124 4.08 35.27 33.17
C ARG A 124 3.33 36.01 34.26
N PHE A 125 4.03 36.41 35.32
CA PHE A 125 3.71 37.64 36.06
C PHE A 125 4.99 38.30 36.55
N ALA A 126 5.00 39.63 36.43
CA ALA A 126 6.13 40.50 36.67
C ALA A 126 6.61 40.40 38.12
N ASN A 127 7.84 39.93 38.33
CA ASN A 127 8.56 40.16 39.57
C ASN A 127 9.63 41.21 39.32
N VAL A 128 9.32 42.42 39.81
CA VAL A 128 10.34 43.39 40.22
C VAL A 128 11.29 42.66 41.18
N ALA A 129 12.59 42.86 41.00
CA ALA A 129 13.62 42.10 41.68
C ALA A 129 13.56 42.22 43.22
N PRO A 130 13.94 41.15 43.96
CA PRO A 130 13.84 41.11 45.43
C PRO A 130 14.76 42.12 46.14
N PHE A 131 15.74 42.70 45.46
CA PHE A 131 16.60 43.74 46.05
C PHE A 131 15.87 45.08 46.24
N ILE A 132 14.78 45.34 45.51
CA ILE A 132 13.95 46.53 45.74
C ILE A 132 12.95 46.27 46.87
N GLU A 133 12.51 45.03 47.06
CA GLU A 133 11.65 44.64 48.19
C GLU A 133 12.43 44.65 49.50
N GLU A 134 13.66 44.11 49.52
CA GLU A 134 14.51 44.10 50.71
C GLU A 134 15.02 45.52 51.04
N ALA A 135 15.40 46.32 50.04
CA ALA A 135 15.72 47.74 50.26
C ALA A 135 14.49 48.58 50.66
N ALA A 136 13.28 48.24 50.20
CA ALA A 136 12.05 48.92 50.60
C ALA A 136 11.57 48.49 51.99
N LEU A 137 11.78 47.23 52.39
CA LEU A 137 11.43 46.70 53.71
C LEU A 137 12.45 47.17 54.78
N GLU A 138 13.73 47.26 54.42
CA GLU A 138 14.80 47.81 55.28
C GLU A 138 14.71 49.35 55.37
N ALA A 139 14.27 50.03 54.32
CA ALA A 139 13.92 51.46 54.38
C ALA A 139 12.60 51.74 55.13
N ALA A 140 11.68 50.76 55.21
CA ALA A 140 10.41 50.88 55.92
C ALA A 140 10.53 50.72 57.44
N THR A 141 11.60 50.11 57.94
CA THR A 141 11.79 49.79 59.37
C THR A 141 12.72 50.76 60.13
N SER A 142 13.30 51.78 59.46
CA SER A 142 14.10 52.79 60.17
C SER A 142 13.20 53.85 60.85
N SER A 143 13.41 54.06 62.16
CA SER A 143 12.71 55.03 63.01
C SER A 143 13.02 56.50 62.70
N LYS A 144 13.64 56.81 61.56
CA LYS A 144 13.98 58.18 61.13
C LYS A 144 12.97 58.78 60.15
N ARG A 145 11.89 58.08 59.78
CA ARG A 145 10.92 58.59 58.80
C ARG A 145 9.99 59.65 59.37
N GLU A 146 9.58 59.54 60.64
CA GLU A 146 8.77 60.58 61.28
C GLU A 146 9.59 61.86 61.50
N ASP A 147 10.81 61.73 62.00
CA ASP A 147 11.74 62.85 62.17
C ASP A 147 12.14 63.49 60.85
N ALA A 148 12.44 62.72 59.79
CA ALA A 148 12.78 63.28 58.49
C ALA A 148 11.59 63.95 57.79
N LYS A 149 10.36 63.46 58.01
CA LYS A 149 9.15 64.03 57.41
C LYS A 149 8.69 65.28 58.15
N ILE A 150 8.84 65.31 59.48
CA ILE A 150 8.67 66.50 60.32
C ILE A 150 9.75 67.53 59.97
N PHE A 151 11.02 67.11 59.89
CA PHE A 151 12.14 67.95 59.46
C PHE A 151 11.94 68.50 58.05
N LEU A 152 11.58 67.69 57.05
CA LEU A 152 11.27 68.16 55.69
C LEU A 152 10.08 69.12 55.66
N ARG A 153 9.08 68.92 56.52
CA ARG A 153 7.92 69.81 56.63
C ARG A 153 8.29 71.14 57.28
N GLU A 154 9.09 71.12 58.34
CA GLU A 154 9.66 72.32 58.98
C GLU A 154 10.55 73.06 57.99
N LEU A 155 11.46 72.36 57.30
CA LEU A 155 12.44 72.91 56.37
C LEU A 155 11.77 73.46 55.12
N ALA A 156 10.74 72.80 54.58
CA ALA A 156 9.92 73.33 53.50
C ALA A 156 9.13 74.58 53.93
N LYS A 157 8.61 74.59 55.17
CA LYS A 157 7.86 75.73 55.72
C LYS A 157 8.77 76.94 55.98
N GLU A 158 9.99 76.72 56.48
CA GLU A 158 11.00 77.77 56.67
C GLU A 158 11.56 78.27 55.32
N LEU A 159 11.87 77.37 54.38
CA LEU A 159 12.26 77.71 52.99
C LEU A 159 11.19 78.56 52.28
N PHE A 160 9.91 78.25 52.47
CA PHE A 160 8.81 79.00 51.86
C PHE A 160 8.59 80.37 52.54
N ARG A 161 9.05 80.55 53.79
CA ARG A 161 8.94 81.80 54.55
C ARG A 161 10.05 82.79 54.20
N GLU A 162 11.27 82.34 53.96
CA GLU A 162 12.43 83.19 53.64
C GLU A 162 12.64 83.48 52.14
N THR A 163 11.91 82.81 51.25
CA THR A 163 12.10 82.97 49.80
C THR A 163 11.43 84.22 49.23
N SER A 164 12.19 84.94 48.40
CA SER A 164 11.71 86.13 47.67
C SER A 164 10.53 85.82 46.73
N LEU A 165 9.68 86.82 46.46
CA LEU A 165 8.51 86.68 45.59
C LEU A 165 8.86 86.17 44.18
N LYS A 166 10.05 86.52 43.66
CA LYS A 166 10.54 86.09 42.34
C LYS A 166 10.82 84.59 42.30
N THR A 167 11.40 84.03 43.37
CA THR A 167 11.71 82.60 43.47
C THR A 167 10.44 81.75 43.54
N LYS A 168 9.40 82.23 44.23
CA LYS A 168 8.08 81.56 44.29
C LYS A 168 7.41 81.46 42.92
N LEU A 169 7.58 82.49 42.09
CA LEU A 169 7.04 82.52 40.73
C LEU A 169 7.76 81.52 39.81
N ILE A 170 9.09 81.44 39.90
CA ILE A 170 9.91 80.46 39.16
C ILE A 170 9.54 79.01 39.52
N ILE A 171 9.39 78.72 40.82
CA ILE A 171 8.99 77.38 41.29
C ILE A 171 7.58 77.03 40.81
N SER A 172 6.65 77.99 40.81
CA SER A 172 5.27 77.77 40.33
C SER A 172 5.25 77.45 38.83
N VAL A 173 6.05 78.14 38.01
CA VAL A 173 6.18 77.85 36.57
C VAL A 173 6.79 76.47 36.34
N LEU A 174 7.84 76.10 37.09
CA LEU A 174 8.43 74.76 37.04
C LEU A 174 7.42 73.68 37.43
N PHE A 175 6.57 73.94 38.42
CA PHE A 175 5.54 73.01 38.86
C PHE A 175 4.45 72.81 37.81
N ILE A 176 3.99 73.89 37.16
CA ILE A 176 3.04 73.82 36.05
C ILE A 176 3.65 73.05 34.87
N PHE A 177 4.92 73.29 34.55
CA PHE A 177 5.61 72.58 33.49
C PHE A 177 5.77 71.08 33.80
N ALA A 178 6.08 70.73 35.05
CA ALA A 178 6.16 69.35 35.52
C ALA A 178 4.81 68.64 35.43
N ILE A 179 3.72 69.28 35.86
CA ILE A 179 2.35 68.73 35.75
C ILE A 179 1.96 68.55 34.28
N SER A 180 2.25 69.54 33.43
CA SER A 180 1.95 69.48 32.00
C SER A 180 2.71 68.35 31.32
N SER A 181 4.00 68.18 31.63
CA SER A 181 4.79 67.03 31.14
C SER A 181 4.21 65.70 31.63
N LEU A 182 3.83 65.58 32.91
CA LEU A 182 3.26 64.35 33.46
C LEU A 182 1.95 63.96 32.77
N LEU A 183 1.07 64.95 32.51
CA LEU A 183 -0.18 64.74 31.77
C LEU A 183 0.09 64.35 30.31
N TYR A 184 1.07 64.98 29.66
CA TYR A 184 1.46 64.65 28.29
C TYR A 184 2.01 63.23 28.17
N PHE A 185 2.92 62.82 29.06
CA PHE A 185 3.45 61.45 29.10
C PHE A 185 2.36 60.43 29.42
N GLY A 186 1.48 60.72 30.39
CA GLY A 186 0.35 59.85 30.72
C GLY A 186 -0.61 59.65 29.54
N PHE A 187 -0.93 60.73 28.82
CA PHE A 187 -1.78 60.67 27.63
C PHE A 187 -1.11 59.92 26.47
N SER A 188 0.17 60.21 26.20
CA SER A 188 0.95 59.54 25.15
C SER A 188 1.04 58.04 25.40
N PHE A 189 1.35 57.64 26.64
CA PHE A 189 1.48 56.23 27.04
C PHE A 189 0.15 55.47 26.93
N ILE A 190 -0.97 56.09 27.35
CA ILE A 190 -2.31 55.52 27.17
C ILE A 190 -2.65 55.35 25.68
N SER A 191 -2.26 56.29 24.83
CA SER A 191 -2.52 56.21 23.39
C SER A 191 -1.70 55.11 22.71
N GLU A 192 -0.44 54.89 23.12
CA GLU A 192 0.41 53.81 22.61
C GLU A 192 -0.06 52.43 23.05
N ILE A 193 -0.53 52.29 24.31
CA ILE A 193 -1.10 51.04 24.81
C ILE A 193 -2.34 50.63 24.01
N ARG A 194 -3.19 51.59 23.61
CA ARG A 194 -4.35 51.28 22.76
C ARG A 194 -3.93 50.78 21.39
N LYS A 195 -2.99 51.46 20.74
CA LYS A 195 -2.46 51.05 19.42
C LYS A 195 -1.80 49.68 19.46
N THR A 196 -1.03 49.37 20.50
CA THR A 196 -0.41 48.05 20.68
C THR A 196 -1.45 46.97 20.95
N ARG A 197 -2.48 47.23 21.76
CA ARG A 197 -3.61 46.28 21.94
C ARG A 197 -4.33 45.99 20.63
N GLU A 198 -4.57 47.00 19.80
CA GLU A 198 -5.17 46.81 18.47
C GLU A 198 -4.26 45.99 17.54
N GLN A 199 -2.94 46.20 17.59
CA GLN A 199 -1.99 45.39 16.81
C GLN A 199 -1.94 43.94 17.28
N VAL A 200 -1.95 43.70 18.59
CA VAL A 200 -2.00 42.35 19.18
C VAL A 200 -3.30 41.65 18.79
N ALA A 201 -4.45 42.32 18.88
CA ALA A 201 -5.73 41.76 18.46
C ALA A 201 -5.74 41.37 16.96
N LYS A 202 -5.16 42.21 16.09
CA LYS A 202 -5.00 41.89 14.67
C LYS A 202 -4.04 40.72 14.42
N GLN A 203 -2.97 40.62 15.20
CA GLN A 203 -2.04 39.49 15.12
C GLN A 203 -2.70 38.19 15.58
N GLU A 204 -3.47 38.21 16.66
CA GLU A 204 -4.25 37.06 17.13
C GLU A 204 -5.25 36.61 16.05
N GLU A 205 -5.95 37.53 15.39
CA GLU A 205 -6.87 37.20 14.29
C GLU A 205 -6.14 36.56 13.10
N ILE A 206 -4.97 37.08 12.72
CA ILE A 206 -4.14 36.50 11.66
C ILE A 206 -3.64 35.11 12.07
N ILE A 207 -3.18 34.93 13.30
CA ILE A 207 -2.71 33.64 13.81
C ILE A 207 -3.86 32.62 13.80
N GLN A 208 -5.05 32.99 14.29
CA GLN A 208 -6.23 32.11 14.24
C GLN A 208 -6.60 31.75 12.81
N ARG A 209 -6.52 32.70 11.87
CA ARG A 209 -6.78 32.43 10.45
C ARG A 209 -5.74 31.49 9.84
N LEU A 210 -4.47 31.68 10.18
CA LEU A 210 -3.38 30.80 9.75
C LEU A 210 -3.52 29.40 10.34
N GLU A 211 -3.83 29.27 11.63
CA GLU A 211 -4.12 27.98 12.28
C GLU A 211 -5.28 27.28 11.59
N LYS A 212 -6.36 28.01 11.30
CA LYS A 212 -7.51 27.47 10.56
C LYS A 212 -7.12 27.02 9.15
N GLN A 213 -6.34 27.82 8.41
CA GLN A 213 -5.84 27.43 7.10
C GLN A 213 -4.93 26.21 7.17
N ILE A 214 -4.05 26.10 8.17
CA ILE A 214 -3.19 24.94 8.38
C ILE A 214 -4.04 23.70 8.67
N GLN A 215 -5.07 23.82 9.50
CA GLN A 215 -5.99 22.73 9.80
C GLN A 215 -6.74 22.26 8.56
N GLU A 216 -7.34 23.18 7.80
CA GLU A 216 -8.01 22.88 6.53
C GLU A 216 -7.04 22.23 5.52
N THR A 217 -5.81 22.74 5.42
CA THR A 217 -4.76 22.18 4.55
C THR A 217 -4.37 20.77 5.00
N ASN A 218 -4.23 20.51 6.30
CA ASN A 218 -3.92 19.19 6.84
C ASN A 218 -5.04 18.19 6.58
N GLU A 219 -6.30 18.60 6.71
CA GLU A 219 -7.46 17.76 6.38
C GLU A 219 -7.51 17.44 4.89
N GLN A 220 -7.25 18.42 4.02
CA GLN A 220 -7.12 18.19 2.57
C GLN A 220 -5.99 17.22 2.25
N LEU A 221 -4.82 17.39 2.87
CA LEU A 221 -3.66 16.51 2.66
C LEU A 221 -3.96 15.08 3.14
N SER A 222 -4.63 14.92 4.29
CA SER A 222 -5.05 13.61 4.79
C SER A 222 -6.04 12.93 3.84
N ASN A 223 -7.01 13.67 3.30
CA ASN A 223 -7.96 13.13 2.33
C ASN A 223 -7.29 12.77 0.99
N LEU A 224 -6.31 13.56 0.56
CA LEU A 224 -5.52 13.30 -0.63
C LEU A 224 -4.64 12.06 -0.45
N ASP A 225 -4.02 11.87 0.71
CA ASP A 225 -3.26 10.67 1.05
C ASP A 225 -4.15 9.43 1.05
N LYS A 226 -5.32 9.48 1.70
CA LYS A 226 -6.32 8.39 1.66
C LYS A 226 -6.72 8.03 0.23
N THR A 227 -6.99 9.03 -0.60
CA THR A 227 -7.36 8.83 -2.02
C THR A 227 -6.20 8.21 -2.80
N SER A 228 -4.98 8.72 -2.59
CA SER A 228 -3.76 8.18 -3.20
C SER A 228 -3.55 6.71 -2.84
N GLN A 229 -3.67 6.37 -1.55
CA GLN A 229 -3.58 4.98 -1.08
C GLN A 229 -4.67 4.09 -1.71
N GLN A 230 -5.89 4.58 -1.84
CA GLN A 230 -6.97 3.84 -2.51
C GLN A 230 -6.68 3.60 -4.00
N ILE A 231 -6.15 4.60 -4.71
CA ILE A 231 -5.74 4.46 -6.11
C ILE A 231 -4.60 3.45 -6.22
N ILE A 232 -3.58 3.54 -5.38
CA ILE A 232 -2.44 2.60 -5.38
C ILE A 232 -2.95 1.18 -5.12
N LYS A 233 -3.83 0.96 -4.13
CA LYS A 233 -4.43 -0.36 -3.87
C LYS A 233 -5.22 -0.88 -5.07
N THR A 234 -5.96 -0.01 -5.74
CA THR A 234 -6.76 -0.35 -6.93
C THR A 234 -5.84 -0.78 -8.09
N VAL A 235 -4.84 0.03 -8.43
CA VAL A 235 -3.94 -0.23 -9.56
C VAL A 235 -3.03 -1.43 -9.28
N SER A 236 -2.59 -1.62 -8.03
CA SER A 236 -1.71 -2.74 -7.65
C SER A 236 -2.44 -4.06 -7.43
N LEU A 237 -3.79 -4.07 -7.40
CA LEU A 237 -4.58 -5.27 -7.12
C LEU A 237 -4.25 -6.40 -8.09
N ALA A 238 -4.34 -6.18 -9.40
CA ALA A 238 -4.11 -7.23 -10.40
C ALA A 238 -2.68 -7.81 -10.37
N PRO A 239 -1.61 -6.99 -10.34
CA PRO A 239 -0.25 -7.51 -10.17
C PRO A 239 -0.05 -8.28 -8.86
N ASN A 240 -0.58 -7.78 -7.74
CA ASN A 240 -0.43 -8.43 -6.44
C ASN A 240 -1.14 -9.79 -6.41
N LEU A 241 -2.38 -9.85 -6.91
CA LEU A 241 -3.14 -11.10 -7.01
C LEU A 241 -2.45 -12.11 -7.93
N ARG A 242 -1.85 -11.66 -9.04
CA ARG A 242 -1.10 -12.53 -9.93
C ARG A 242 0.10 -13.19 -9.24
N VAL A 243 0.84 -12.42 -8.44
CA VAL A 243 2.02 -12.92 -7.71
C VAL A 243 1.62 -13.82 -6.55
N GLN A 244 0.57 -13.48 -5.80
CA GLN A 244 0.16 -14.21 -4.61
C GLN A 244 -0.65 -15.47 -4.92
N TYR A 245 -1.56 -15.39 -5.89
CA TYR A 245 -2.56 -16.42 -6.13
C TYR A 245 -2.54 -16.99 -7.56
N GLY A 246 -1.75 -16.42 -8.47
CA GLY A 246 -1.68 -16.92 -9.84
C GLY A 246 -1.27 -18.38 -9.93
N ASP A 247 -0.40 -18.84 -9.02
CA ASP A 247 0.03 -20.25 -8.97
C ASP A 247 -1.06 -21.19 -8.40
N GLY A 248 -2.10 -20.65 -7.77
CA GLY A 248 -3.24 -21.41 -7.23
C GLY A 248 -4.38 -21.62 -8.25
N VAL A 249 -4.27 -21.00 -9.43
CA VAL A 249 -5.20 -21.16 -10.55
C VAL A 249 -4.63 -22.19 -11.51
N CYS A 250 -5.44 -23.18 -11.90
CA CYS A 250 -5.02 -24.28 -12.76
C CYS A 250 -5.79 -24.33 -14.07
N LEU A 251 -5.13 -24.88 -15.09
CA LEU A 251 -5.75 -25.27 -16.35
C LEU A 251 -6.25 -26.71 -16.20
N ILE A 252 -7.57 -26.90 -16.28
CA ILE A 252 -8.21 -28.21 -16.28
C ILE A 252 -8.30 -28.70 -17.72
N VAL A 253 -7.80 -29.91 -17.95
CA VAL A 253 -7.91 -30.58 -19.24
C VAL A 253 -8.46 -31.98 -19.04
N GLY A 254 -9.47 -32.32 -19.81
CA GLY A 254 -10.03 -33.65 -19.80
C GLY A 254 -10.31 -34.17 -21.19
N THR A 255 -10.46 -35.49 -21.25
CA THR A 255 -10.93 -36.20 -22.44
C THR A 255 -12.07 -37.12 -22.06
N TYR A 256 -13.11 -37.14 -22.87
CA TYR A 256 -14.23 -38.06 -22.69
C TYR A 256 -14.50 -38.84 -23.97
N ASP A 257 -14.96 -40.08 -23.79
CA ASP A 257 -15.44 -40.94 -24.85
C ASP A 257 -16.95 -41.15 -24.75
N LEU A 258 -17.60 -41.37 -25.88
CA LEU A 258 -18.99 -41.81 -25.90
C LEU A 258 -19.04 -43.33 -25.93
N VAL A 259 -19.78 -43.93 -25.00
CA VAL A 259 -19.97 -45.38 -24.94
C VAL A 259 -21.45 -45.72 -25.11
N SER A 260 -21.78 -46.82 -25.79
CA SER A 260 -23.16 -47.28 -25.87
C SER A 260 -23.65 -47.73 -24.49
N LYS A 261 -24.88 -47.35 -24.11
CA LYS A 261 -25.49 -47.78 -22.84
C LYS A 261 -25.77 -49.27 -22.79
N GLN A 262 -25.96 -49.92 -23.94
CA GLN A 262 -26.36 -51.32 -24.03
C GLN A 262 -25.20 -52.28 -23.78
N ASN A 263 -24.03 -51.98 -24.36
CA ASN A 263 -22.88 -52.89 -24.34
C ASN A 263 -21.61 -52.27 -23.74
N GLY A 264 -21.63 -50.99 -23.37
CA GLY A 264 -20.47 -50.27 -22.80
C GLY A 264 -19.29 -50.11 -23.75
N LYS A 265 -19.43 -50.48 -25.04
CA LYS A 265 -18.39 -50.33 -26.05
C LYS A 265 -18.29 -48.87 -26.48
N VAL A 266 -17.07 -48.46 -26.80
CA VAL A 266 -16.77 -47.11 -27.30
C VAL A 266 -17.39 -46.93 -28.67
N LEU A 267 -18.11 -45.83 -28.84
CA LEU A 267 -18.69 -45.42 -30.10
C LEU A 267 -17.61 -44.84 -31.01
N ARG A 268 -17.76 -45.15 -32.29
CA ARG A 268 -16.84 -44.78 -33.35
C ARG A 268 -17.61 -44.07 -34.45
N TYR A 269 -16.93 -43.18 -35.15
CA TYR A 269 -17.44 -42.70 -36.43
C TYR A 269 -17.51 -43.88 -37.42
N PRO A 270 -18.53 -43.96 -38.27
CA PRO A 270 -18.57 -44.97 -39.30
C PRO A 270 -17.39 -44.76 -40.26
N ASP A 271 -16.78 -45.84 -40.71
CA ASP A 271 -15.66 -45.76 -41.63
C ASP A 271 -16.14 -45.15 -42.96
N PRO A 272 -15.52 -44.04 -43.45
CA PRO A 272 -15.93 -43.41 -44.70
C PRO A 272 -15.82 -44.35 -45.92
N SER A 273 -15.03 -45.43 -45.83
CA SER A 273 -14.97 -46.46 -46.88
C SER A 273 -16.25 -47.29 -47.02
N ILE A 274 -17.14 -47.30 -46.02
CA ILE A 274 -18.46 -47.96 -46.07
C ILE A 274 -19.44 -47.17 -46.97
N TYR A 275 -19.16 -45.89 -47.23
CA TYR A 275 -19.97 -45.02 -48.09
C TYR A 275 -19.35 -44.76 -49.47
N GLN A 276 -18.26 -45.47 -49.83
CA GLN A 276 -17.79 -45.46 -51.22
C GLN A 276 -18.78 -46.28 -52.07
N PRO A 277 -19.47 -45.69 -53.06
CA PRO A 277 -20.31 -46.47 -53.96
C PRO A 277 -19.44 -47.50 -54.69
N ASP A 278 -19.95 -48.72 -54.79
CA ASP A 278 -19.30 -49.82 -55.50
C ASP A 278 -19.05 -49.39 -56.97
N PRO A 279 -17.81 -49.47 -57.51
CA PRO A 279 -17.51 -49.09 -58.90
C PRO A 279 -18.32 -49.84 -59.97
N PHE A 280 -19.04 -50.90 -59.59
CA PHE A 280 -19.79 -51.76 -60.49
C PHE A 280 -21.32 -51.68 -60.37
N GLU A 281 -21.88 -50.78 -59.55
CA GLU A 281 -23.33 -50.53 -59.59
C GLU A 281 -23.70 -49.70 -60.84
N PRO A 282 -24.55 -50.22 -61.75
CA PRO A 282 -25.01 -49.44 -62.89
C PRO A 282 -25.87 -48.26 -62.38
N LEU A 283 -25.50 -47.05 -62.81
CA LEU A 283 -26.30 -45.85 -62.62
C LEU A 283 -27.59 -45.98 -63.45
N GLU A 284 -28.61 -46.62 -62.90
CA GLU A 284 -29.94 -46.67 -63.52
C GLU A 284 -30.67 -45.33 -63.35
N GLY A 285 -30.97 -44.70 -64.50
CA GLY A 285 -32.18 -43.91 -64.72
C GLY A 285 -32.19 -42.45 -64.23
N GLU A 286 -32.25 -41.52 -65.19
CA GLU A 286 -32.69 -40.14 -64.98
C GLU A 286 -34.00 -40.09 -64.18
N GLY A 287 -33.98 -39.48 -62.99
CA GLY A 287 -35.22 -39.23 -62.23
C GLY A 287 -35.11 -39.22 -60.69
N ILE A 288 -33.93 -39.43 -60.10
CA ILE A 288 -33.79 -39.47 -58.65
C ILE A 288 -33.37 -38.09 -58.14
N LYS A 289 -34.29 -37.41 -57.41
CA LYS A 289 -33.97 -36.25 -56.57
C LYS A 289 -32.66 -36.55 -55.83
N PRO A 290 -31.70 -35.61 -55.72
CA PRO A 290 -30.47 -35.87 -54.97
C PRO A 290 -30.89 -36.45 -53.63
N LYS A 291 -30.47 -37.69 -53.32
CA LYS A 291 -30.65 -38.26 -51.99
C LYS A 291 -30.04 -37.22 -51.06
N GLN A 292 -30.88 -36.46 -50.37
CA GLN A 292 -30.47 -35.70 -49.22
C GLN A 292 -29.96 -36.77 -48.27
N TYR A 293 -28.63 -36.92 -48.23
CA TYR A 293 -27.98 -37.65 -47.17
C TYR A 293 -28.52 -37.02 -45.88
N PRO A 294 -29.25 -37.77 -45.03
CA PRO A 294 -29.54 -37.22 -43.73
C PRO A 294 -28.19 -36.90 -43.10
N ASN A 295 -28.02 -35.66 -42.64
CA ASN A 295 -26.95 -35.25 -41.73
C ASN A 295 -27.13 -35.98 -40.37
N GLN A 296 -27.30 -37.29 -40.39
CA GLN A 296 -27.40 -38.17 -39.24
C GLN A 296 -26.05 -38.84 -39.11
N VAL A 297 -25.19 -38.26 -38.27
CA VAL A 297 -23.95 -38.89 -37.84
C VAL A 297 -24.33 -40.18 -37.11
N THR A 298 -24.36 -41.30 -37.84
CA THR A 298 -24.76 -42.59 -37.29
C THR A 298 -23.53 -43.19 -36.61
N LEU A 299 -23.43 -43.05 -35.29
CA LEU A 299 -22.33 -43.62 -34.51
C LEU A 299 -22.47 -45.15 -34.45
N THR A 300 -21.36 -45.87 -34.58
CA THR A 300 -21.34 -47.34 -34.55
C THR A 300 -20.48 -47.84 -33.40
N THR A 301 -20.82 -48.99 -32.82
CA THR A 301 -19.94 -49.71 -31.87
C THR A 301 -18.98 -50.69 -32.56
N GLU A 302 -19.12 -50.84 -33.87
CA GLU A 302 -18.41 -51.80 -34.72
C GLU A 302 -17.78 -51.08 -35.92
N GLY A 303 -16.71 -51.66 -36.46
CA GLY A 303 -15.89 -51.06 -37.51
C GLY A 303 -14.58 -50.46 -36.99
N ASN A 304 -13.68 -50.12 -37.93
CA ASN A 304 -12.34 -49.60 -37.64
C ASN A 304 -12.29 -48.05 -37.60
N GLY A 305 -13.45 -47.40 -37.62
CA GLY A 305 -13.51 -45.94 -37.54
C GLY A 305 -12.94 -45.39 -36.24
N MET A 306 -12.54 -44.12 -36.27
CA MET A 306 -11.91 -43.46 -35.14
C MET A 306 -12.88 -43.40 -33.94
N PRO A 307 -12.42 -43.73 -32.71
CA PRO A 307 -13.21 -43.51 -31.50
C PRO A 307 -13.69 -42.06 -31.40
N VAL A 308 -14.93 -41.87 -30.96
CA VAL A 308 -15.44 -40.55 -30.64
C VAL A 308 -14.83 -40.11 -29.31
N GLU A 309 -13.73 -39.36 -29.40
CA GLU A 309 -13.04 -38.76 -28.27
C GLU A 309 -13.03 -37.24 -28.45
N TYR A 310 -13.41 -36.52 -27.41
CA TYR A 310 -13.40 -35.07 -27.38
C TYR A 310 -12.49 -34.59 -26.25
N ASP A 311 -11.66 -33.59 -26.58
CA ASP A 311 -10.88 -32.83 -25.61
C ASP A 311 -11.73 -31.66 -25.10
N PHE A 312 -11.62 -31.36 -23.80
CA PHE A 312 -12.19 -30.15 -23.23
C PHE A 312 -11.19 -29.47 -22.30
N ILE A 313 -11.32 -28.16 -22.21
CA ILE A 313 -10.46 -27.30 -21.42
C ILE A 313 -11.30 -26.36 -20.56
N GLY A 314 -10.75 -26.01 -19.41
CA GLY A 314 -11.32 -24.99 -18.55
C GLY A 314 -10.32 -24.52 -17.52
N THR A 315 -10.75 -23.62 -16.67
CA THR A 315 -9.98 -23.11 -15.55
C THR A 315 -10.56 -23.64 -14.24
N GLY A 316 -9.72 -23.84 -13.24
CA GLY A 316 -10.14 -24.06 -11.87
C GLY A 316 -9.20 -23.35 -10.91
N PHE A 317 -9.56 -23.31 -9.64
CA PHE A 317 -8.70 -22.71 -8.62
C PHE A 317 -8.77 -23.42 -7.28
N HIS A 318 -7.66 -23.41 -6.56
CA HIS A 318 -7.49 -24.07 -5.28
C HIS A 318 -7.97 -23.20 -4.11
N VAL A 319 -8.80 -23.78 -3.25
CA VAL A 319 -9.41 -23.09 -2.09
C VAL A 319 -8.91 -23.64 -0.75
N GLY A 320 -7.85 -24.45 -0.75
CA GLY A 320 -7.27 -25.07 0.44
C GLY A 320 -7.68 -26.55 0.59
N ASN A 321 -6.87 -27.30 1.36
CA ASN A 321 -7.04 -28.74 1.63
C ASN A 321 -7.18 -29.63 0.37
N GLY A 322 -6.64 -29.19 -0.77
CA GLY A 322 -6.75 -29.91 -2.03
C GLY A 322 -8.11 -29.77 -2.74
N TYR A 323 -9.00 -28.88 -2.30
CA TYR A 323 -10.26 -28.63 -2.99
C TYR A 323 -10.08 -27.62 -4.12
N ILE A 324 -10.65 -27.94 -5.27
CA ILE A 324 -10.66 -27.13 -6.49
C ILE A 324 -12.08 -26.74 -6.82
N VAL A 325 -12.31 -25.47 -7.11
CA VAL A 325 -13.59 -24.96 -7.61
C VAL A 325 -13.48 -24.73 -9.11
N THR A 326 -14.51 -25.14 -9.84
CA THR A 326 -14.67 -24.88 -11.28
C THR A 326 -16.16 -24.89 -11.65
N ASN A 327 -16.48 -24.79 -12.93
CA ASN A 327 -17.83 -24.92 -13.46
C ASN A 327 -18.23 -26.39 -13.66
N ARG A 328 -19.53 -26.68 -13.63
CA ARG A 328 -20.02 -28.04 -13.91
C ARG A 328 -19.86 -28.38 -15.39
N HIS A 329 -20.12 -27.46 -16.32
CA HIS A 329 -19.90 -27.69 -17.75
C HIS A 329 -18.42 -27.93 -18.10
N VAL A 330 -17.48 -27.46 -17.28
CA VAL A 330 -16.05 -27.74 -17.49
C VAL A 330 -15.73 -29.22 -17.21
N VAL A 331 -16.38 -29.84 -16.22
CA VAL A 331 -16.15 -31.26 -15.91
C VAL A 331 -17.12 -32.20 -16.65
N HIS A 332 -18.31 -31.70 -17.01
CA HIS A 332 -19.37 -32.40 -17.73
C HIS A 332 -19.81 -31.61 -18.99
N PRO A 333 -18.95 -31.45 -20.01
CA PRO A 333 -19.25 -30.63 -21.18
C PRO A 333 -20.39 -31.18 -22.06
N TRP A 334 -20.59 -32.51 -22.06
CA TRP A 334 -21.62 -33.18 -22.87
C TRP A 334 -23.06 -32.89 -22.43
N GLU A 335 -23.27 -32.18 -21.32
CA GLU A 335 -24.60 -31.78 -20.84
C GLU A 335 -25.08 -30.47 -21.49
N GLU A 336 -24.17 -29.70 -22.11
CA GLU A 336 -24.46 -28.39 -22.73
C GLU A 336 -24.25 -28.40 -24.25
N ASP A 337 -23.46 -29.34 -24.81
CA ASP A 337 -23.22 -29.42 -26.24
C ASP A 337 -24.40 -30.10 -26.97
N ASP A 338 -25.22 -29.31 -27.66
CA ASP A 338 -26.39 -29.77 -28.41
C ASP A 338 -26.08 -30.89 -29.42
N LEU A 339 -24.93 -30.83 -30.09
CA LEU A 339 -24.54 -31.85 -31.07
C LEU A 339 -24.25 -33.17 -30.36
N VAL A 340 -23.48 -33.13 -29.27
CA VAL A 340 -23.15 -34.31 -28.48
C VAL A 340 -24.39 -34.88 -27.79
N ILE A 341 -25.31 -34.03 -27.33
CA ILE A 341 -26.60 -34.43 -26.78
C ILE A 341 -27.44 -35.17 -27.84
N GLN A 342 -27.48 -34.65 -29.08
CA GLN A 342 -28.18 -35.31 -30.18
C GLN A 342 -27.54 -36.66 -30.53
N MET A 343 -26.21 -36.72 -30.62
CA MET A 343 -25.46 -37.95 -30.86
C MET A 343 -25.73 -38.99 -29.76
N MET A 344 -25.70 -38.59 -28.48
CA MET A 344 -25.98 -39.48 -27.37
C MET A 344 -27.43 -39.98 -27.37
N LYS A 345 -28.39 -39.15 -27.78
CA LYS A 345 -29.81 -39.55 -27.92
C LYS A 345 -30.00 -40.53 -29.07
N GLN A 346 -29.35 -40.31 -30.21
CA GLN A 346 -29.48 -41.15 -31.41
C GLN A 346 -28.80 -42.53 -31.24
N ALA A 347 -27.61 -42.55 -30.63
CA ALA A 347 -26.81 -43.76 -30.47
C ALA A 347 -27.05 -44.50 -29.13
N ASP A 348 -28.07 -44.09 -28.36
CA ASP A 348 -28.30 -44.51 -26.97
C ASP A 348 -26.99 -44.58 -26.16
N ALA A 349 -26.25 -43.47 -26.18
CA ALA A 349 -24.91 -43.38 -25.63
C ALA A 349 -24.88 -42.68 -24.28
N LYS A 350 -23.78 -42.91 -23.55
CA LYS A 350 -23.41 -42.21 -22.33
C LYS A 350 -21.97 -41.72 -22.46
N ALA A 351 -21.70 -40.50 -22.03
CA ALA A 351 -20.33 -40.01 -21.92
C ALA A 351 -19.60 -40.62 -20.72
N ARG A 352 -18.32 -40.93 -20.91
CA ARG A 352 -17.43 -41.39 -19.85
C ARG A 352 -16.14 -40.58 -19.90
N VAL A 353 -15.76 -40.02 -18.75
CA VAL A 353 -14.49 -39.31 -18.60
C VAL A 353 -13.36 -40.33 -18.62
N LYS A 354 -12.47 -40.22 -19.61
CA LYS A 354 -11.30 -41.08 -19.77
C LYS A 354 -10.12 -40.55 -18.95
N LYS A 355 -9.95 -39.23 -18.93
CA LYS A 355 -8.88 -38.56 -18.17
C LYS A 355 -9.33 -37.17 -17.77
N LEU A 356 -9.01 -36.76 -16.54
CA LEU A 356 -9.25 -35.41 -16.02
C LEU A 356 -8.06 -35.00 -15.17
N VAL A 357 -7.36 -33.96 -15.60
CA VAL A 357 -6.13 -33.49 -14.96
C VAL A 357 -6.11 -31.97 -14.84
N ALA A 358 -5.42 -31.49 -13.82
CA ALA A 358 -5.19 -30.07 -13.58
C ALA A 358 -3.69 -29.75 -13.70
N TYR A 359 -3.37 -28.74 -14.49
CA TYR A 359 -2.02 -28.19 -14.64
C TYR A 359 -1.91 -26.90 -13.84
N PHE A 360 -1.04 -26.89 -12.83
CA PHE A 360 -0.72 -25.68 -12.06
C PHE A 360 0.55 -25.02 -12.62
N PRO A 361 0.67 -23.68 -12.51
CA PRO A 361 1.94 -23.01 -12.74
C PRO A 361 3.05 -23.60 -11.87
N LYS A 362 4.28 -23.62 -12.40
CA LYS A 362 5.50 -24.12 -11.74
C LYS A 362 5.55 -25.62 -11.45
N LEU A 363 4.43 -26.35 -11.54
CA LEU A 363 4.43 -27.80 -11.39
C LEU A 363 4.72 -28.48 -12.75
N PRO A 364 5.75 -29.34 -12.83
CA PRO A 364 6.12 -29.98 -14.09
C PRO A 364 5.15 -31.09 -14.51
N ASN A 365 4.42 -31.66 -13.55
CA ASN A 365 3.52 -32.79 -13.79
C ASN A 365 2.06 -32.40 -13.50
N PRO A 366 1.12 -32.83 -14.36
CA PRO A 366 -0.30 -32.65 -14.09
C PRO A 366 -0.75 -33.46 -12.88
N ILE A 367 -1.71 -32.92 -12.13
CA ILE A 367 -2.33 -33.59 -10.99
C ILE A 367 -3.69 -34.15 -11.42
N ALA A 368 -3.98 -35.40 -11.06
CA ALA A 368 -5.28 -36.01 -11.34
C ALA A 368 -6.38 -35.33 -10.51
N LEU A 369 -7.45 -34.89 -11.17
CA LEU A 369 -8.58 -34.21 -10.53
C LEU A 369 -9.75 -35.19 -10.40
N LYS A 370 -10.29 -35.35 -9.20
CA LYS A 370 -11.49 -36.16 -8.93
C LYS A 370 -12.66 -35.26 -8.61
N VAL A 371 -13.78 -35.43 -9.30
CA VAL A 371 -15.02 -34.68 -9.00
C VAL A 371 -15.67 -35.26 -7.76
N VAL A 372 -15.97 -34.41 -6.76
CA VAL A 372 -16.58 -34.81 -5.48
C VAL A 372 -18.03 -34.36 -5.41
N ALA A 373 -18.31 -33.14 -5.87
CA ALA A 373 -19.66 -32.58 -5.82
C ALA A 373 -19.97 -31.78 -7.08
N LEU A 374 -21.24 -31.83 -7.49
CA LEU A 374 -21.77 -31.13 -8.66
C LEU A 374 -22.98 -30.30 -8.24
N GLY A 375 -23.00 -29.04 -8.66
CA GLY A 375 -24.11 -28.12 -8.46
C GLY A 375 -25.34 -28.58 -9.23
N LYS A 376 -26.49 -28.65 -8.55
CA LYS A 376 -27.76 -29.08 -9.16
C LYS A 376 -28.45 -27.97 -9.94
N ARG A 377 -28.38 -26.73 -9.43
CA ARG A 377 -29.12 -25.55 -9.95
C ARG A 377 -28.20 -24.54 -10.62
N GLU A 378 -27.04 -24.32 -10.04
CA GLU A 378 -26.02 -23.41 -10.57
C GLU A 378 -24.86 -24.22 -11.12
N ASP A 379 -24.21 -23.69 -12.15
CA ASP A 379 -23.15 -24.39 -12.87
C ASP A 379 -21.80 -24.31 -12.12
N ILE A 380 -21.70 -25.05 -11.02
CA ILE A 380 -20.50 -25.14 -10.19
C ILE A 380 -20.16 -26.60 -9.95
N ALA A 381 -18.88 -26.93 -9.92
CA ALA A 381 -18.37 -28.23 -9.54
C ALA A 381 -17.20 -28.09 -8.56
N ILE A 382 -17.11 -29.05 -7.64
CA ILE A 382 -16.02 -29.17 -6.69
C ILE A 382 -15.23 -30.43 -7.03
N GLY A 383 -13.95 -30.24 -7.30
CA GLY A 383 -12.98 -31.30 -7.44
C GLY A 383 -12.04 -31.39 -6.25
N VAL A 384 -11.38 -32.53 -6.11
CA VAL A 384 -10.32 -32.75 -5.12
C VAL A 384 -9.09 -33.28 -5.84
N ILE A 385 -7.95 -32.70 -5.47
CA ILE A 385 -6.60 -33.16 -5.79
C ILE A 385 -5.97 -33.78 -4.54
N ASP A 386 -4.85 -34.47 -4.70
CA ASP A 386 -4.12 -35.05 -3.56
C ASP A 386 -3.76 -33.94 -2.54
N PRO A 387 -4.28 -34.01 -1.30
CA PRO A 387 -4.03 -33.00 -0.28
C PRO A 387 -2.53 -32.82 0.02
N LEU A 388 -1.73 -33.89 -0.05
CA LEU A 388 -0.30 -33.82 0.26
C LEU A 388 0.47 -32.93 -0.72
N LEU A 389 0.11 -33.01 -2.00
CA LEU A 389 0.67 -32.15 -3.05
C LEU A 389 0.13 -30.71 -2.95
N ALA A 390 -1.13 -30.56 -2.53
CA ALA A 390 -1.80 -29.26 -2.45
C ALA A 390 -1.31 -28.38 -1.29
N THR A 391 -0.88 -28.97 -0.16
CA THR A 391 -0.58 -28.18 1.06
C THR A 391 0.79 -27.52 1.04
N SER A 392 1.74 -28.02 0.23
CA SER A 392 3.14 -27.55 0.24
C SER A 392 3.52 -26.63 -0.92
N GLU A 393 2.84 -26.74 -2.07
CA GLU A 393 3.29 -26.08 -3.31
C GLU A 393 2.25 -25.14 -3.95
N ILE A 394 0.97 -25.26 -3.59
CA ILE A 394 -0.14 -24.57 -4.26
C ILE A 394 -0.82 -23.58 -3.30
N PRO A 395 -0.82 -22.27 -3.58
CA PRO A 395 -1.48 -21.30 -2.71
C PRO A 395 -3.00 -21.52 -2.70
N ALA A 396 -3.62 -21.32 -1.54
CA ALA A 396 -5.08 -21.34 -1.38
C ALA A 396 -5.64 -19.94 -1.60
N LEU A 397 -6.62 -19.83 -2.50
CA LEU A 397 -7.29 -18.56 -2.79
C LEU A 397 -8.30 -18.24 -1.68
N PRO A 398 -8.26 -17.02 -1.10
CA PRO A 398 -9.21 -16.62 -0.08
C PRO A 398 -10.59 -16.39 -0.72
N ILE A 399 -11.62 -16.96 -0.11
CA ILE A 399 -13.01 -16.79 -0.53
C ILE A 399 -13.67 -15.68 0.28
N ASP A 400 -14.47 -14.84 -0.39
CA ASP A 400 -15.30 -13.86 0.30
C ASP A 400 -16.60 -14.51 0.80
N ASN A 401 -16.77 -14.51 2.12
CA ASN A 401 -17.99 -14.99 2.78
C ASN A 401 -19.00 -13.86 3.01
N SER A 402 -18.64 -12.61 2.72
CA SER A 402 -19.49 -11.43 2.94
C SER A 402 -20.19 -11.00 1.66
N SER A 403 -21.50 -10.71 1.75
CA SER A 403 -22.30 -10.27 0.60
C SER A 403 -22.02 -8.82 0.18
N ASP A 404 -21.28 -8.06 1.00
CA ASP A 404 -21.05 -6.62 0.82
C ASP A 404 -19.94 -6.31 -0.20
N ALA A 405 -19.22 -7.34 -0.65
CA ALA A 405 -18.07 -7.21 -1.54
C ALA A 405 -18.44 -6.95 -3.02
N VAL A 406 -19.72 -6.98 -3.38
CA VAL A 406 -20.19 -6.96 -4.77
C VAL A 406 -21.13 -5.78 -4.99
N ALA A 407 -20.68 -4.80 -5.78
CA ALA A 407 -21.50 -3.66 -6.19
C ALA A 407 -21.11 -3.20 -7.61
N ILE A 408 -22.07 -2.64 -8.35
CA ILE A 408 -21.85 -2.13 -9.70
C ILE A 408 -20.79 -1.01 -9.66
N GLY A 409 -19.90 -1.01 -10.66
CA GLY A 409 -18.77 -0.07 -10.77
C GLY A 409 -17.54 -0.44 -9.92
N LYS A 410 -17.63 -1.47 -9.08
CA LYS A 410 -16.46 -1.97 -8.35
C LYS A 410 -15.54 -2.72 -9.30
N MET A 411 -14.24 -2.44 -9.16
CA MET A 411 -13.19 -3.12 -9.91
C MET A 411 -13.08 -4.58 -9.47
N VAL A 412 -12.88 -5.44 -10.45
CA VAL A 412 -12.69 -6.88 -10.30
C VAL A 412 -11.48 -7.33 -11.11
N VAL A 413 -10.93 -8.49 -10.75
CA VAL A 413 -9.81 -9.10 -11.47
C VAL A 413 -10.14 -10.56 -11.73
N SER A 414 -10.04 -10.99 -12.98
CA SER A 414 -10.15 -12.40 -13.35
C SER A 414 -8.75 -12.98 -13.59
N ILE A 415 -8.52 -14.21 -13.15
CA ILE A 415 -7.27 -14.95 -13.40
C ILE A 415 -7.64 -16.31 -13.98
N GLY A 416 -7.20 -16.62 -15.22
CA GLY A 416 -7.54 -17.91 -15.82
C GLY A 416 -6.82 -18.19 -17.13
N TYR A 417 -7.29 -19.20 -17.86
CA TYR A 417 -6.67 -19.67 -19.11
C TYR A 417 -7.58 -19.51 -20.34
N PRO A 418 -7.90 -18.26 -20.74
CA PRO A 418 -8.64 -18.03 -21.97
C PRO A 418 -7.84 -18.54 -23.17
N ASN A 419 -8.55 -19.18 -24.11
CA ASN A 419 -8.05 -19.93 -25.26
C ASN A 419 -7.06 -21.06 -24.91
N GLY A 420 -7.04 -21.52 -23.65
CA GLY A 420 -6.26 -22.67 -23.18
C GLY A 420 -4.82 -22.77 -23.75
N PRO A 421 -4.46 -23.91 -24.38
CA PRO A 421 -3.11 -24.14 -24.90
C PRO A 421 -2.74 -23.21 -26.07
N ASP A 422 -3.70 -22.78 -26.88
CA ASP A 422 -3.44 -21.98 -28.08
C ASP A 422 -2.91 -20.59 -27.70
N ARG A 423 -3.44 -20.00 -26.62
CA ARG A 423 -2.87 -18.77 -26.05
C ARG A 423 -1.45 -18.99 -25.54
N LEU A 424 -1.20 -20.11 -24.87
CA LEU A 424 0.12 -20.39 -24.30
C LEU A 424 1.16 -20.54 -25.41
N LEU A 425 0.80 -21.17 -26.52
CA LEU A 425 1.62 -21.25 -27.72
C LEU A 425 1.86 -19.88 -28.36
N ALA A 426 0.82 -19.06 -28.49
CA ALA A 426 0.91 -17.72 -29.09
C ALA A 426 1.77 -16.73 -28.28
N MET A 427 2.10 -17.06 -27.03
CA MET A 427 2.99 -16.27 -26.18
C MET A 427 4.46 -16.71 -26.27
N LEU A 428 4.75 -17.79 -26.99
CA LEU A 428 6.12 -18.25 -27.25
C LEU A 428 6.67 -17.60 -28.53
N ASP A 429 7.99 -17.65 -28.68
CA ASP A 429 8.65 -17.17 -29.90
C ASP A 429 8.19 -17.97 -31.13
N ASP A 430 8.07 -17.32 -32.28
CA ASP A 430 7.49 -17.93 -33.50
C ASP A 430 8.18 -19.23 -33.93
N GLU A 431 9.49 -19.35 -33.71
CA GLU A 431 10.26 -20.56 -34.01
C GLU A 431 9.95 -21.69 -33.02
N GLU A 432 9.91 -21.37 -31.72
CA GLU A 432 9.57 -22.31 -30.66
C GLU A 432 8.12 -22.80 -30.83
N ALA A 433 7.17 -21.90 -31.02
CA ALA A 433 5.76 -22.21 -31.24
C ALA A 433 5.54 -23.11 -32.47
N ARG A 434 6.23 -22.84 -33.59
CA ARG A 434 6.18 -23.69 -34.79
C ARG A 434 6.78 -25.07 -34.53
N SER A 435 7.92 -25.14 -33.84
CA SER A 435 8.56 -26.43 -33.53
C SER A 435 7.70 -27.31 -32.62
N ILE A 436 7.07 -26.71 -31.61
CA ILE A 436 6.19 -27.40 -30.67
C ILE A 436 4.91 -27.85 -31.39
N SER A 437 4.32 -26.97 -32.19
CA SER A 437 3.12 -27.29 -32.99
C SER A 437 3.39 -28.41 -34.00
N ALA A 438 4.56 -28.42 -34.65
CA ALA A 438 4.94 -29.49 -35.56
C ALA A 438 5.16 -30.84 -34.85
N ARG A 439 5.69 -30.81 -33.62
CA ARG A 439 5.97 -32.03 -32.83
C ARG A 439 4.74 -32.59 -32.12
N PHE A 440 3.85 -31.73 -31.66
CA PHE A 440 2.74 -32.11 -30.76
C PHE A 440 1.36 -31.70 -31.25
N GLY A 441 1.22 -31.15 -32.47
CA GLY A 441 -0.05 -30.68 -33.03
C GLY A 441 -1.16 -31.75 -33.10
N ASN A 442 -0.79 -33.03 -33.08
CA ASN A 442 -1.72 -34.14 -33.06
C ASN A 442 -2.22 -34.52 -31.65
N SER A 443 -1.63 -33.99 -30.58
CA SER A 443 -2.02 -34.31 -29.20
C SER A 443 -1.87 -33.10 -28.27
N ARG A 444 -2.99 -32.48 -27.92
CA ARG A 444 -3.05 -31.36 -26.98
C ARG A 444 -2.48 -31.69 -25.61
N GLN A 445 -2.65 -32.93 -25.13
CA GLN A 445 -2.05 -33.38 -23.87
C GLN A 445 -0.52 -33.41 -23.92
N ALA A 446 0.07 -33.90 -25.01
CA ALA A 446 1.52 -33.95 -25.14
C ALA A 446 2.12 -32.53 -25.17
N LEU A 447 1.46 -31.62 -25.90
CA LEU A 447 1.77 -30.19 -25.90
C LEU A 447 1.76 -29.61 -24.48
N LEU A 448 0.67 -29.82 -23.73
CA LEU A 448 0.52 -29.27 -22.38
C LEU A 448 1.51 -29.86 -21.38
N ASN A 449 1.83 -31.14 -21.48
CA ASN A 449 2.87 -31.77 -20.66
C ASN A 449 4.23 -31.11 -20.92
N TYR A 450 4.57 -30.83 -22.18
CA TYR A 450 5.80 -30.13 -22.51
C TYR A 450 5.81 -28.70 -21.96
N LEU A 451 4.72 -27.94 -22.14
CA LEU A 451 4.60 -26.59 -21.61
C LEU A 451 4.68 -26.55 -20.07
N ALA A 452 4.13 -27.55 -19.39
CA ALA A 452 4.21 -27.69 -17.94
C ALA A 452 5.65 -27.96 -17.48
N GLN A 453 6.34 -28.90 -18.12
CA GLN A 453 7.75 -29.19 -17.84
C GLN A 453 8.67 -28.00 -18.09
N ALA A 454 8.37 -27.20 -19.12
CA ALA A 454 9.08 -25.96 -19.43
C ALA A 454 8.71 -24.78 -18.51
N GLY A 455 7.75 -24.96 -17.58
CA GLY A 455 7.28 -23.89 -16.69
C GLY A 455 6.51 -22.76 -17.39
N LYS A 456 6.01 -23.02 -18.62
CA LYS A 456 5.35 -22.03 -19.49
C LYS A 456 3.83 -21.97 -19.31
N ILE A 457 3.25 -22.86 -18.50
CA ILE A 457 1.83 -22.81 -18.11
C ILE A 457 1.62 -21.61 -17.18
N GLN A 458 1.10 -20.51 -17.72
CA GLN A 458 0.91 -19.25 -17.00
C GLN A 458 -0.47 -18.65 -17.26
N PRO A 459 -1.28 -18.39 -16.22
CA PRO A 459 -2.60 -17.80 -16.41
C PRO A 459 -2.50 -16.36 -16.88
N LEU A 460 -3.57 -15.92 -17.54
CA LEU A 460 -3.82 -14.52 -17.85
C LEU A 460 -4.53 -13.86 -16.67
N THR A 461 -4.07 -12.66 -16.30
CA THR A 461 -4.77 -11.80 -15.34
C THR A 461 -5.34 -10.60 -16.07
N THR A 462 -6.64 -10.41 -15.96
CA THR A 462 -7.37 -9.32 -16.61
C THR A 462 -8.16 -8.52 -15.57
N PRO A 463 -7.85 -7.23 -15.38
CA PRO A 463 -8.71 -6.34 -14.60
C PRO A 463 -9.97 -5.98 -15.40
N GLY A 464 -11.02 -5.61 -14.68
CA GLY A 464 -12.27 -5.06 -15.20
C GLY A 464 -13.11 -4.44 -14.09
N ALA A 465 -14.36 -4.16 -14.36
CA ALA A 465 -15.36 -3.65 -13.44
C ALA A 465 -16.67 -4.44 -13.56
N ILE A 466 -17.44 -4.47 -12.46
CA ILE A 466 -18.79 -5.00 -12.45
C ILE A 466 -19.70 -4.02 -13.19
N THR A 467 -20.31 -4.48 -14.28
CA THR A 467 -21.20 -3.67 -15.12
C THR A 467 -22.66 -3.84 -14.73
N ASP A 468 -23.04 -5.01 -14.22
CA ASP A 468 -24.39 -5.32 -13.74
C ASP A 468 -24.34 -6.41 -12.67
N LEU A 469 -25.38 -6.49 -11.83
CA LEU A 469 -25.44 -7.42 -10.71
C LEU A 469 -26.86 -7.95 -10.48
N ASP A 470 -26.98 -9.27 -10.45
CA ASP A 470 -28.17 -9.99 -10.00
C ASP A 470 -27.82 -10.94 -8.85
N SER A 471 -28.84 -11.32 -8.07
CA SER A 471 -28.80 -12.31 -7.00
C SER A 471 -28.09 -13.62 -7.36
N LYS A 472 -28.08 -13.99 -8.66
CA LYS A 472 -27.48 -15.22 -9.18
C LYS A 472 -26.31 -15.01 -10.13
N ARG A 473 -26.03 -13.78 -10.57
CA ARG A 473 -25.04 -13.49 -11.62
C ARG A 473 -24.32 -12.17 -11.36
N ILE A 474 -23.03 -12.16 -11.57
CA ILE A 474 -22.19 -10.96 -11.57
C ILE A 474 -21.78 -10.71 -13.01
N VAL A 475 -22.14 -9.57 -13.59
CA VAL A 475 -21.74 -9.21 -14.95
C VAL A 475 -20.54 -8.28 -14.88
N HIS A 476 -19.52 -8.54 -15.68
CA HIS A 476 -18.28 -7.76 -15.70
C HIS A 476 -17.69 -7.63 -17.10
N ASP A 477 -16.80 -6.65 -17.27
CA ASP A 477 -16.09 -6.40 -18.54
C ASP A 477 -14.65 -6.95 -18.57
N ALA A 478 -14.18 -7.58 -17.47
CA ALA A 478 -12.84 -8.17 -17.43
C ALA A 478 -12.68 -9.20 -18.56
N LYS A 479 -11.68 -9.00 -19.43
CA LYS A 479 -11.49 -9.78 -20.66
C LYS A 479 -11.32 -11.28 -20.36
N THR A 480 -12.08 -12.12 -21.08
CA THR A 480 -11.97 -13.59 -21.06
C THR A 480 -12.34 -14.14 -22.43
N ALA A 481 -12.13 -15.44 -22.63
CA ALA A 481 -12.55 -16.20 -23.81
C ALA A 481 -12.88 -17.64 -23.40
N GLU A 482 -13.17 -18.50 -24.37
CA GLU A 482 -13.35 -19.94 -24.16
C GLU A 482 -12.16 -20.54 -23.40
N GLY A 483 -12.39 -21.50 -22.50
CA GLY A 483 -11.37 -22.01 -21.57
C GLY A 483 -11.11 -21.13 -20.33
N GLY A 484 -11.59 -19.88 -20.31
CA GLY A 484 -11.65 -19.03 -19.12
C GLY A 484 -12.80 -19.37 -18.16
N SER A 485 -13.69 -20.28 -18.53
CA SER A 485 -14.74 -20.81 -17.66
C SER A 485 -14.12 -21.52 -16.45
N GLY A 486 -14.63 -21.22 -15.27
CA GLY A 486 -14.16 -21.70 -13.97
C GLY A 486 -13.07 -20.83 -13.35
N ALA A 487 -12.69 -19.73 -14.01
CA ALA A 487 -11.73 -18.77 -13.47
C ALA A 487 -12.28 -18.05 -12.23
N PRO A 488 -11.47 -17.85 -11.17
CA PRO A 488 -11.85 -17.02 -10.04
C PRO A 488 -11.97 -15.55 -10.44
N LEU A 489 -13.05 -14.92 -9.98
CA LEU A 489 -13.25 -13.47 -10.04
C LEU A 489 -12.99 -12.88 -8.67
N PHE A 490 -11.97 -12.02 -8.57
CA PHE A 490 -11.58 -11.34 -7.34
C PHE A 490 -12.25 -9.97 -7.22
N GLY A 491 -12.70 -9.63 -6.02
CA GLY A 491 -13.19 -8.30 -5.68
C GLY A 491 -12.08 -7.35 -5.19
N GLN A 492 -12.46 -6.12 -4.83
CA GLN A 492 -11.53 -5.11 -4.28
C GLN A 492 -10.87 -5.52 -2.96
N SER A 493 -11.49 -6.47 -2.22
CA SER A 493 -10.93 -7.07 -1.00
C SER A 493 -9.73 -7.98 -1.28
N GLY A 494 -9.47 -8.34 -2.54
CA GLY A 494 -8.50 -9.36 -2.91
C GLY A 494 -8.98 -10.79 -2.64
N LYS A 495 -10.26 -10.97 -2.32
CA LYS A 495 -10.92 -12.27 -2.14
C LYS A 495 -11.75 -12.64 -3.36
N VAL A 496 -11.93 -13.94 -3.59
CA VAL A 496 -12.77 -14.46 -4.68
C VAL A 496 -14.24 -14.22 -4.35
N ILE A 497 -14.93 -13.49 -5.22
CA ILE A 497 -16.35 -13.14 -5.11
C ILE A 497 -17.24 -13.91 -6.10
N GLY A 498 -16.65 -14.55 -7.11
CA GLY A 498 -17.39 -15.35 -8.08
C GLY A 498 -16.52 -16.30 -8.91
N VAL A 499 -17.19 -17.14 -9.70
CA VAL A 499 -16.60 -18.10 -10.63
C VAL A 499 -17.09 -17.76 -12.03
N ASN A 500 -16.18 -17.39 -12.93
CA ASN A 500 -16.50 -17.00 -14.29
C ASN A 500 -17.13 -18.16 -15.07
N PHE A 501 -18.28 -17.95 -15.72
CA PHE A 501 -19.08 -18.98 -16.40
C PHE A 501 -19.00 -18.90 -17.93
N GLY A 502 -18.30 -17.90 -18.49
CA GLY A 502 -18.04 -17.80 -19.94
C GLY A 502 -18.69 -16.58 -20.60
N VAL A 503 -18.34 -16.38 -21.87
CA VAL A 503 -18.73 -15.22 -22.71
C VAL A 503 -19.99 -15.57 -23.50
N PHE A 504 -20.95 -14.65 -23.57
CA PHE A 504 -22.04 -14.78 -24.54
C PHE A 504 -21.49 -14.67 -25.96
N THR A 505 -21.68 -15.68 -26.80
CA THR A 505 -21.20 -15.70 -28.20
C THR A 505 -21.80 -14.58 -29.06
N GLU A 506 -22.95 -14.04 -28.66
CA GLU A 506 -23.62 -12.92 -29.34
C GLU A 506 -23.14 -11.54 -28.84
N ASN A 507 -22.55 -11.45 -27.64
CA ASN A 507 -22.03 -10.20 -27.09
C ASN A 507 -20.70 -10.41 -26.34
N THR A 508 -19.59 -10.23 -27.05
CA THR A 508 -18.23 -10.42 -26.55
C THR A 508 -17.76 -9.34 -25.55
N ALA A 509 -18.59 -8.31 -25.31
CA ALA A 509 -18.24 -7.21 -24.42
C ALA A 509 -18.63 -7.45 -22.94
N THR A 510 -19.43 -8.48 -22.65
CA THR A 510 -19.94 -8.75 -21.29
C THR A 510 -19.73 -10.20 -20.90
N ASN A 511 -19.09 -10.40 -19.75
CA ASN A 511 -18.80 -11.70 -19.16
C ASN A 511 -19.61 -11.88 -17.89
N MET A 512 -19.93 -13.14 -17.56
CA MET A 512 -20.75 -13.46 -16.39
C MET A 512 -20.01 -14.39 -15.45
N ALA A 513 -20.13 -14.12 -14.15
CA ALA A 513 -19.67 -15.00 -13.10
C ALA A 513 -20.81 -15.40 -12.16
N ILE A 514 -20.74 -16.62 -11.64
CA ILE A 514 -21.64 -17.12 -10.62
C ILE A 514 -21.11 -16.67 -9.25
N PRO A 515 -21.93 -16.04 -8.39
CA PRO A 515 -21.51 -15.63 -7.06
C PRO A 515 -20.90 -16.78 -6.24
N ILE A 516 -19.80 -16.51 -5.53
CA ILE A 516 -19.02 -17.55 -4.84
C ILE A 516 -19.79 -18.25 -3.72
N LYS A 517 -20.84 -17.62 -3.17
CA LYS A 517 -21.71 -18.20 -2.14
C LYS A 517 -22.22 -19.61 -2.49
N PHE A 518 -22.53 -19.85 -3.77
CA PHE A 518 -23.01 -21.14 -4.24
C PHE A 518 -21.90 -22.21 -4.23
N ALA A 519 -20.65 -21.82 -4.48
CA ALA A 519 -19.50 -22.71 -4.32
C ALA A 519 -19.24 -22.99 -2.84
N VAL A 520 -19.37 -21.99 -1.96
CA VAL A 520 -19.17 -22.15 -0.51
C VAL A 520 -20.18 -23.12 0.09
N GLU A 521 -21.45 -23.05 -0.29
CA GLU A 521 -22.47 -24.01 0.13
C GLU A 521 -22.06 -25.45 -0.26
N LEU A 522 -21.64 -25.65 -1.52
CA LEU A 522 -21.23 -26.96 -2.03
C LEU A 522 -19.92 -27.47 -1.40
N LEU A 523 -18.97 -26.57 -1.13
CA LEU A 523 -17.72 -26.87 -0.44
C LEU A 523 -17.98 -27.35 0.99
N LYS A 524 -18.87 -26.68 1.72
CA LYS A 524 -19.26 -27.08 3.08
C LYS A 524 -19.93 -28.46 3.11
N GLU A 525 -20.80 -28.74 2.15
CA GLU A 525 -21.39 -30.08 1.99
C GLU A 525 -20.34 -31.16 1.72
N ALA A 526 -19.28 -30.81 0.98
CA ALA A 526 -18.15 -31.71 0.70
C ALA A 526 -17.17 -31.87 1.88
N GLY A 527 -17.37 -31.15 2.99
CA GLY A 527 -16.51 -31.21 4.18
C GLY A 527 -15.31 -30.27 4.15
N TRP A 528 -15.30 -29.25 3.27
CA TRP A 528 -14.27 -28.22 3.26
C TRP A 528 -14.42 -27.25 4.43
N LYS A 529 -13.28 -26.80 4.96
CA LYS A 529 -13.15 -25.71 5.93
C LYS A 529 -12.23 -24.64 5.36
N SER A 530 -12.54 -23.38 5.65
CA SER A 530 -11.71 -22.26 5.19
C SER A 530 -10.30 -22.34 5.80
N PRO A 531 -9.23 -21.99 5.04
CA PRO A 531 -7.89 -21.83 5.62
C PRO A 531 -7.86 -20.90 6.85
N GLU A 532 -8.70 -19.85 6.87
CA GLU A 532 -8.85 -18.94 8.01
C GLU A 532 -9.48 -19.64 9.24
N GLU A 533 -10.46 -20.53 9.02
CA GLU A 533 -11.10 -21.32 10.09
C GLU A 533 -10.11 -22.35 10.66
N ILE A 534 -9.29 -22.96 9.81
CA ILE A 534 -8.28 -23.94 10.23
C ILE A 534 -7.18 -23.27 11.05
N GLN A 535 -6.70 -22.09 10.63
CA GLN A 535 -5.73 -21.32 11.42
C GLN A 535 -6.30 -20.89 12.76
N ASN A 536 -7.57 -20.47 12.80
CA ASN A 536 -8.24 -20.11 14.04
C ASN A 536 -8.46 -21.31 14.97
N ASP A 537 -8.81 -22.48 14.42
CA ASP A 537 -8.94 -23.73 15.18
C ASP A 537 -7.58 -24.18 15.75
N GLN A 538 -6.50 -24.08 14.96
CA GLN A 538 -5.14 -24.37 15.41
C GLN A 538 -4.64 -23.38 16.47
N ALA A 539 -4.92 -22.08 16.31
CA ALA A 539 -4.59 -21.06 17.30
C ALA A 539 -5.33 -21.29 18.62
N LYS A 540 -6.62 -21.65 18.56
CA LYS A 540 -7.41 -22.01 19.74
C LYS A 540 -6.92 -23.29 20.42
N GLN A 541 -6.53 -24.32 19.66
CA GLN A 541 -5.94 -25.54 20.22
C GLN A 541 -4.58 -25.30 20.87
N THR A 542 -3.76 -24.42 20.29
CA THR A 542 -2.46 -24.04 20.86
C THR A 542 -2.62 -23.25 22.15
N GLN A 543 -3.61 -22.35 22.22
CA GLN A 543 -3.95 -21.62 23.45
C GLN A 543 -4.56 -22.52 24.53
N ALA A 544 -5.37 -23.52 24.15
CA ALA A 544 -5.92 -24.52 25.07
C ALA A 544 -4.83 -25.45 25.65
N ALA A 545 -3.82 -25.82 24.84
CA ALA A 545 -2.69 -26.64 25.31
C ALA A 545 -1.76 -25.89 26.28
N GLN A 546 -1.68 -24.56 26.19
CA GLN A 546 -0.88 -23.71 27.08
C GLN A 546 -1.58 -23.36 28.41
N THR A 547 -2.87 -23.66 28.54
CA THR A 547 -3.68 -23.33 29.74
C THR A 547 -4.00 -24.53 30.64
N LEU A 548 -3.48 -25.73 30.34
CA LEU A 548 -3.54 -26.85 31.28
C LEU A 548 -2.52 -26.63 32.43
N PRO A 549 -2.97 -26.54 33.70
CA PRO A 549 -2.06 -26.45 34.84
C PRO A 549 -1.29 -27.77 35.00
N LYS A 550 0.00 -27.64 35.33
CA LYS A 550 0.91 -28.76 35.66
C LYS A 550 0.42 -29.61 36.82
#